data_AF-A0AAE0E258-F1
#
_entry.id   AF-A0AAE0E258-F1
#
_cell.length_a   1.000
_cell.length_b   1.000
_cell.length_c   1.000
_cell.angle_alpha   90.00
_cell.angle_beta   90.00
_cell.angle_gamma   90.00
#
_symmetry.space_group_name_H-M   'P 1'
#
loop_
_entity.id
_entity.type
_entity.pdbx_description
1 polymer ?
#
loop_
_entity_poly.entity_id
_entity_poly.type
_entity_poly.pdbx_seq_one_letter_code
_entity_poly.pdbx_strand_id
1 'polypeptide(L)'
;MAEFIRDLLQRWFNNRRTNAREMSTYLTTFVDEHIKDRTETAHRCEIHPIHFNTFKVDEKWKETTVDFDERSCSCRQWDLDELPCSHAMAVARGSR
;
A
#
# COMPACT_ATOMS: atom_id res chain seq x y z
N MET A 1 12.16 -15.89 -32.72
CA MET A 1 12.08 -15.78 -31.25
C MET A 1 12.13 -14.33 -30.79
N ALA A 2 13.16 -13.55 -31.13
CA ALA A 2 13.22 -12.12 -30.78
C ALA A 2 12.00 -11.31 -31.27
N GLU A 3 11.53 -11.57 -32.49
CA GLU A 3 10.33 -10.96 -33.06
C GLU A 3 9.04 -11.25 -32.29
N PHE A 4 8.90 -12.48 -31.78
CA PHE A 4 7.76 -12.87 -30.95
C PHE A 4 7.79 -12.17 -29.59
N ILE A 5 8.96 -12.10 -28.95
CA ILE A 5 9.12 -11.35 -27.69
C ILE A 5 8.83 -9.86 -27.92
N ARG A 6 9.31 -9.30 -29.04
CA ARG A 6 9.05 -7.90 -29.40
C ARG A 6 7.56 -7.61 -29.56
N ASP A 7 6.84 -8.42 -30.34
CA ASP A 7 5.39 -8.27 -30.53
C ASP A 7 4.63 -8.42 -29.20
N LEU A 8 5.00 -9.40 -28.36
CA LEU A 8 4.41 -9.58 -27.03
C LEU A 8 4.58 -8.34 -26.14
N LEU A 9 5.81 -7.82 -26.03
CA LEU A 9 6.11 -6.65 -25.21
C LEU A 9 5.41 -5.40 -25.75
N GLN A 10 5.43 -5.19 -27.08
CA GLN A 10 4.76 -4.05 -27.70
C GLN A 10 3.26 -4.05 -27.40
N ARG A 11 2.58 -5.20 -27.55
CA ARG A 11 1.15 -5.33 -27.20
C ARG A 11 0.92 -5.09 -25.71
N TRP A 12 1.75 -5.66 -24.85
CA TRP A 12 1.63 -5.53 -23.39
C TRP A 12 1.79 -4.07 -22.92
N PHE A 13 2.78 -3.35 -23.43
CA PHE A 13 3.00 -1.93 -23.12
C PHE A 13 1.91 -1.04 -23.72
N ASN A 14 1.46 -1.33 -24.94
CA ASN A 14 0.38 -0.58 -25.58
C ASN A 14 -0.93 -0.71 -24.78
N ASN A 15 -1.31 -1.93 -24.40
CA ASN A 15 -2.51 -2.17 -23.61
C ASN A 15 -2.45 -1.44 -22.25
N ARG A 16 -1.30 -1.51 -21.55
CA ARG A 16 -1.12 -0.77 -20.29
C ARG A 16 -1.23 0.74 -20.46
N ARG A 17 -0.66 1.29 -21.54
CA ARG A 17 -0.75 2.72 -21.85
C ARG A 17 -2.19 3.13 -22.14
N THR A 18 -2.92 2.35 -22.93
CA THR A 18 -4.34 2.63 -23.24
C THR A 18 -5.16 2.59 -21.96
N ASN A 19 -5.04 1.52 -21.16
CA ASN A 19 -5.75 1.41 -19.89
C ASN A 19 -5.45 2.59 -18.97
N ALA A 20 -4.16 2.96 -18.82
CA ALA A 20 -3.75 4.10 -17.99
C ALA A 20 -4.34 5.44 -18.45
N ARG A 21 -4.59 5.63 -19.76
CA ARG A 21 -5.24 6.84 -20.28
C ARG A 21 -6.72 6.93 -19.95
N GLU A 22 -7.38 5.80 -19.74
CA GLU A 22 -8.80 5.71 -19.38
C GLU A 22 -9.02 5.82 -17.86
N MET A 23 -7.94 5.71 -17.07
CA MET A 23 -8.01 5.82 -15.62
C MET A 23 -8.30 7.25 -15.17
N SER A 24 -9.18 7.38 -14.18
CA SER A 24 -9.53 8.67 -13.56
C SER A 24 -8.62 9.05 -12.39
N THR A 25 -7.80 8.12 -11.91
CA THR A 25 -6.87 8.32 -10.79
C THR A 25 -5.44 7.95 -11.20
N TYR A 26 -4.47 8.40 -10.41
CA TYR A 26 -3.05 8.09 -10.64
C TYR A 26 -2.69 6.63 -10.33
N LEU A 27 -3.50 5.95 -9.52
CA LEU A 27 -3.27 4.57 -9.10
C LEU A 27 -3.96 3.61 -10.06
N THR A 28 -3.38 2.43 -10.27
CA THR A 28 -4.08 1.36 -10.98
C THR A 28 -5.31 0.92 -10.17
N THR A 29 -6.35 0.39 -10.83
CA THR A 29 -7.61 -0.01 -10.17
C THR A 29 -7.34 -1.00 -9.05
N PHE A 30 -6.42 -1.93 -9.29
CA PHE A 30 -5.95 -2.89 -8.30
C PHE A 30 -5.38 -2.22 -7.04
N VAL A 31 -4.48 -1.24 -7.21
CA VAL A 31 -3.88 -0.54 -6.06
C VAL A 31 -4.92 0.32 -5.35
N ASP A 32 -5.80 0.99 -6.09
CA ASP A 32 -6.85 1.84 -5.53
C ASP A 32 -7.84 1.02 -4.67
N GLU A 33 -8.29 -0.14 -5.16
CA GLU A 33 -9.12 -1.08 -4.40
C GLU A 33 -8.39 -1.58 -3.15
N HIS A 34 -7.11 -1.90 -3.27
CA HIS A 34 -6.32 -2.41 -2.15
C HIS A 34 -6.10 -1.35 -1.06
N ILE A 35 -5.88 -0.08 -1.45
CA ILE A 35 -5.77 1.03 -0.50
C ILE A 35 -7.10 1.30 0.19
N LYS A 36 -8.24 1.18 -0.50
CA LYS A 36 -9.57 1.33 0.13
C LYS A 36 -9.81 0.28 1.22
N ASP A 37 -9.55 -0.99 0.94
CA ASP A 37 -9.67 -2.07 1.92
C ASP A 37 -8.75 -1.88 3.15
N ARG A 38 -7.50 -1.48 2.91
CA ARG A 38 -6.56 -1.13 3.98
C ARG A 38 -7.03 0.06 4.81
N THR A 39 -7.66 1.05 4.18
CA THR A 39 -8.22 2.24 4.86
C THR A 39 -9.37 1.85 5.78
N GLU A 40 -10.30 1.01 5.31
CA GLU A 40 -11.39 0.47 6.11
C GLU A 40 -10.88 -0.29 7.33
N THR A 41 -9.80 -1.05 7.15
CA THR A 41 -9.12 -1.75 8.23
C THR A 41 -8.42 -0.80 9.20
N ALA A 42 -7.77 0.23 8.68
CA ALA A 42 -7.09 1.25 9.47
C ALA A 42 -8.04 1.97 10.44
N HIS A 43 -9.34 2.09 10.12
CA HIS A 43 -10.33 2.71 11.00
C HIS A 43 -10.61 1.93 12.30
N ARG A 44 -10.26 0.63 12.32
CA ARG A 44 -10.47 -0.25 13.48
C ARG A 44 -9.22 -0.40 14.36
N CYS A 45 -8.15 0.31 14.02
CA CYS A 45 -6.88 0.24 14.72
C CYS A 45 -6.79 1.30 15.82
N GLU A 46 -6.29 0.91 16.99
CA GLU A 46 -5.90 1.82 18.06
C GLU A 46 -4.39 2.10 17.98
N ILE A 47 -3.98 3.34 18.25
CA ILE A 47 -2.59 3.80 18.03
C ILE A 47 -2.00 4.28 19.35
N HIS A 48 -0.82 3.77 19.66
CA HIS A 48 -0.05 4.12 20.85
C HIS A 48 1.36 4.58 20.43
N PRO A 49 1.72 5.85 20.64
CA PRO A 49 3.06 6.34 20.29
C PRO A 49 4.13 5.69 21.18
N ILE A 50 5.24 5.26 20.59
CA ILE A 50 6.42 4.74 21.30
C ILE A 50 7.56 5.76 21.25
N HIS A 51 7.86 6.26 20.05
CA HIS A 51 8.88 7.28 19.76
C HIS A 51 8.41 8.18 18.61
N PHE A 52 9.20 9.18 18.20
CA PHE A 52 8.85 10.17 17.17
C PHE A 52 8.18 9.56 15.93
N ASN A 53 8.82 8.56 15.31
CA ASN A 53 8.35 7.91 14.09
C ASN A 53 8.00 6.42 14.27
N THR A 54 7.91 5.95 15.52
CA THR A 54 7.64 4.55 15.84
C THR A 54 6.38 4.43 16.72
N PHE A 55 5.44 3.60 16.28
CA PHE A 55 4.12 3.47 16.88
C PHE A 55 3.77 2.01 17.10
N LYS A 56 3.13 1.73 18.22
CA LYS A 56 2.40 0.48 18.44
C LYS A 56 0.98 0.66 17.93
N VAL A 57 0.49 -0.32 17.19
CA VAL A 57 -0.84 -0.31 16.61
C VAL A 57 -1.53 -1.62 16.96
N ASP A 58 -2.66 -1.50 17.67
CA ASP A 58 -3.47 -2.63 18.08
C ASP A 58 -4.66 -2.78 17.12
N GLU A 59 -4.69 -3.90 16.40
CA GLU A 59 -5.79 -4.31 15.54
C GLU A 59 -6.48 -5.54 16.15
N LYS A 60 -7.57 -5.31 16.90
CA LYS A 60 -8.32 -6.35 17.63
C LYS A 60 -7.45 -7.14 18.62
N TRP A 61 -6.88 -8.26 18.18
CA TRP A 61 -6.07 -9.19 18.98
C TRP A 61 -4.60 -9.23 18.53
N LYS A 62 -4.24 -8.41 17.53
CA LYS A 62 -2.91 -8.38 16.95
C LYS A 62 -2.28 -7.03 17.24
N GLU A 63 -1.17 -7.08 17.95
CA GLU A 63 -0.30 -5.94 18.17
C GLU A 63 0.75 -5.89 17.07
N THR A 64 0.96 -4.70 16.52
CA THR A 64 2.00 -4.46 15.50
C THR A 64 2.79 -3.20 15.82
N THR A 65 4.02 -3.14 15.30
CA THR A 65 4.84 -1.94 15.36
C THR A 65 4.99 -1.38 13.96
N VAL A 66 4.81 -0.08 13.82
CA VAL A 66 5.01 0.68 12.60
C VAL A 66 6.17 1.62 12.81
N ASP A 67 7.12 1.62 11.87
CA ASP A 67 8.24 2.55 11.86
C ASP A 67 8.23 3.35 10.55
N PHE A 68 8.10 4.67 10.66
CA PHE A 68 8.06 5.56 9.51
C PHE A 68 9.44 5.93 8.97
N ASP A 69 10.50 5.84 9.77
CA ASP A 69 11.87 6.07 9.30
C ASP A 69 12.33 4.90 8.41
N GLU A 70 12.02 3.68 8.84
CA GLU A 70 12.28 2.46 8.05
C GLU A 70 11.20 2.18 6.99
N ARG A 71 10.06 2.88 7.04
CA ARG A 71 8.87 2.60 6.22
C ARG A 71 8.44 1.13 6.33
N SER A 72 8.47 0.60 7.55
CA SER A 72 8.29 -0.81 7.85
C SER A 72 7.11 -1.04 8.80
N CYS A 73 6.58 -2.26 8.78
CA CYS A 73 5.62 -2.70 9.77
C CYS A 73 5.90 -4.15 10.17
N SER A 74 5.73 -4.50 11.44
CA SER A 74 5.90 -5.90 11.87
C SER A 74 4.89 -6.87 11.22
N CYS A 75 3.82 -6.37 10.57
CA CYS A 75 2.96 -7.20 9.72
C CYS A 75 3.56 -7.56 8.35
N ARG A 76 4.71 -6.97 7.98
CA ARG A 76 5.49 -7.17 6.75
C ARG A 76 4.83 -6.72 5.44
N GLN A 77 3.57 -6.29 5.46
CA GLN A 77 2.89 -5.85 4.24
C GLN A 77 3.49 -4.55 3.67
N TRP A 78 3.86 -3.59 4.52
CA TRP A 78 4.49 -2.36 4.01
C TRP A 78 5.86 -2.66 3.41
N ASP A 79 6.62 -3.55 4.05
CA ASP A 79 7.94 -4.00 3.60
C ASP A 79 7.89 -4.72 2.25
N LEU A 80 6.84 -5.51 1.99
CA LEU A 80 6.71 -6.36 0.80
C LEU A 80 6.02 -5.66 -0.36
N ASP A 81 4.93 -4.94 -0.07
CA ASP A 81 4.11 -4.33 -1.10
C ASP A 81 4.61 -2.93 -1.49
N GLU A 82 5.55 -2.38 -0.71
CA GLU A 82 6.04 -1.00 -0.79
C GLU A 82 4.94 0.08 -0.67
N LEU A 83 3.74 -0.36 -0.29
CA LEU A 83 2.55 0.44 -0.06
C LEU A 83 2.20 0.39 1.43
N PRO A 84 1.81 1.52 2.06
CA PRO A 84 1.41 1.54 3.46
C PRO A 84 0.36 0.48 3.77
N CYS A 85 0.60 -0.35 4.78
CA CYS A 85 -0.39 -1.28 5.30
C CYS A 85 -1.49 -0.55 6.09
N SER A 86 -2.55 -1.25 6.48
CA SER A 86 -3.64 -0.69 7.30
C SER A 86 -3.11 -0.02 8.58
N HIS A 87 -2.12 -0.61 9.26
CA HIS A 87 -1.52 -0.05 10.47
C HIS A 87 -0.81 1.28 10.20
N ALA A 88 0.01 1.35 9.15
CA ALA A 88 0.68 2.58 8.75
C ALA A 88 -0.31 3.68 8.36
N MET A 89 -1.37 3.31 7.62
CA MET A 89 -2.45 4.23 7.29
C MET A 89 -3.21 4.74 8.52
N ALA A 90 -3.37 3.89 9.55
CA ALA A 90 -3.99 4.30 10.81
C ALA A 90 -3.18 5.40 11.50
N VAL A 91 -1.87 5.18 11.65
CA VAL A 91 -0.95 6.16 12.24
C VAL A 91 -0.95 7.47 11.46
N ALA A 92 -0.85 7.40 10.13
CA ALA A 92 -0.84 8.59 9.26
C ALA A 92 -2.14 9.41 9.34
N ARG A 93 -3.27 8.77 9.67
CA ARG A 93 -4.54 9.47 9.88
C ARG A 93 -4.61 10.16 11.25
N GLY A 94 -4.04 9.55 12.28
CA GLY A 94 -4.14 10.01 13.68
C GLY A 94 -3.13 11.09 14.09
N SER A 95 -2.09 11.34 13.28
CA SER A 95 -0.97 12.25 13.61
C SER A 95 -1.25 13.73 13.29
N ARG A 96 -2.46 14.22 13.59
CA ARG A 96 -2.83 15.65 13.51
C ARG A 96 -2.63 16.38 14.83
#